data_AF-F0Z7F3-F1
#
_entry.id   AF-F0Z7F3-F1
#
_cell.length_a   1.000
_cell.length_b   1.000
_cell.length_c   1.000
_cell.angle_alpha   90.00
_cell.angle_beta   90.00
_cell.angle_gamma   90.00
#
_symmetry.space_group_name_H-M   'P 1'
#
loop_
_entity.id
_entity.type
_entity.pdbx_description
1 polymer ?
#
loop_
_entity_poly.entity_id
_entity_poly.type
_entity_poly.pdbx_seq_one_letter_code
_entity_poly.pdbx_strand_id
1 'polypeptide(L)'
;MNKIITVLFLFIIFNNNFNIAFHGGKELTKVEEIQQASFRFLISSAYRNSQKSREWCEESKVVGGRPYLWSDHRTMAINYIDLYIALQFDTACETQLKDLRKIYFDQVAQPTPFNDNKEFWEGTLLPKMLDAFSCGFTSSKIEDFDFVSDDLLTDFNTDQTKQKIWHMINDYMLSIYKQRENPNRRLDFDAGLYVPFLDTLSNTSYTFDQNMRVGFPTYIGRSLWHIFHTIAQRISDSECTDTSFYEHITELFKNFMVAFARGQHPCPFCREHFASHVLINDRNTEDPLSSEAVRFYPIEHLLMGGVVGDAKAKFSTITSTDKRSLAAFFWKLHNTVTSSVEASCSCYMEESYDTDPYKCIFNSESIEQKRYPRQYRSYPFMKRFEFILTPDHNFTLYKETRESFKSTNNEINALDTLELRKELFWYWKNGTKVSEDTNKTIQKLTDLIEKMTKEFLDSPILSVYSYTTNPLNCETSTQYLNDLLNSTSKIEAPLFEIPIIPELCEKHVVPSACDKQYKTNTTTIIKEEEKSSSHHSSHSSSVKLNYSYLSVLSILFLIVFNIF
;
A
#
# COMPACT_ATOMS: atom_id res chain seq x y z
N MET A 1 -46.81 -33.95 -5.79
CA MET A 1 -46.73 -32.69 -5.03
C MET A 1 -45.67 -32.73 -3.92
N ASN A 2 -45.66 -33.72 -3.01
CA ASN A 2 -44.72 -33.72 -1.87
C ASN A 2 -43.22 -33.67 -2.24
N LYS A 3 -42.77 -34.32 -3.31
CA LYS A 3 -41.35 -34.27 -3.71
C LYS A 3 -40.89 -32.91 -4.26
N ILE A 4 -41.79 -32.13 -4.88
CA ILE A 4 -41.46 -30.80 -5.40
C ILE A 4 -41.37 -29.79 -4.26
N ILE A 5 -42.23 -29.93 -3.25
CA ILE A 5 -42.20 -29.09 -2.05
C ILE A 5 -40.91 -29.33 -1.26
N THR A 6 -40.46 -30.59 -1.09
CA THR A 6 -39.20 -30.91 -0.40
C THR A 6 -37.96 -30.37 -1.13
N VAL A 7 -37.94 -30.42 -2.47
CA VAL A 7 -36.82 -29.85 -3.25
C VAL A 7 -36.82 -28.33 -3.19
N LEU A 8 -37.97 -27.66 -3.26
CA LEU A 8 -38.04 -26.20 -3.07
C LEU A 8 -37.65 -25.79 -1.64
N PHE A 9 -38.05 -26.54 -0.61
CA PHE A 9 -37.69 -26.25 0.77
C PHE A 9 -36.18 -26.45 1.00
N LEU A 10 -35.59 -27.50 0.43
CA LEU A 10 -34.13 -27.70 0.46
C LEU A 10 -33.40 -26.62 -0.34
N PHE A 11 -33.93 -26.14 -1.47
CA PHE A 11 -33.32 -25.05 -2.25
C PHE A 11 -33.42 -23.69 -1.55
N ILE A 12 -34.50 -23.43 -0.81
CA ILE A 12 -34.66 -22.22 0.02
C ILE A 12 -33.77 -22.29 1.27
N ILE A 13 -33.66 -23.46 1.91
CA ILE A 13 -32.73 -23.67 3.03
C ILE A 13 -31.27 -23.60 2.53
N PHE A 14 -30.96 -24.16 1.35
CA PHE A 14 -29.62 -24.05 0.75
C PHE A 14 -29.30 -22.63 0.31
N ASN A 15 -30.23 -21.86 -0.26
CA ASN A 15 -29.97 -20.46 -0.63
C ASN A 15 -29.95 -19.50 0.57
N ASN A 16 -30.79 -19.72 1.59
CA ASN A 16 -30.73 -18.90 2.81
C ASN A 16 -29.51 -19.24 3.68
N ASN A 17 -29.00 -20.48 3.63
CA ASN A 17 -27.75 -20.85 4.28
C ASN A 17 -26.52 -20.72 3.37
N PHE A 18 -26.59 -20.45 2.06
CA PHE A 18 -25.41 -20.06 1.28
C PHE A 18 -25.13 -18.56 1.34
N ASN A 19 -26.04 -17.78 1.92
CA ASN A 19 -25.69 -16.54 2.61
C ASN A 19 -25.01 -16.82 3.97
N ILE A 20 -24.20 -17.89 4.07
CA ILE A 20 -23.15 -17.99 5.09
C ILE A 20 -22.27 -16.76 4.89
N ALA A 21 -22.58 -15.71 5.64
CA ALA A 21 -21.73 -15.10 6.66
C ALA A 21 -20.22 -14.99 6.37
N PHE A 22 -19.77 -14.97 5.12
CA PHE A 22 -18.37 -14.71 4.81
C PHE A 22 -17.95 -13.26 5.10
N HIS A 23 -18.91 -12.37 5.39
CA HIS A 23 -18.66 -10.96 5.68
C HIS A 23 -19.51 -10.43 6.86
N GLY A 24 -19.86 -11.27 7.83
CA GLY A 24 -20.71 -10.92 8.98
C GLY A 24 -20.02 -10.10 10.08
N GLY A 25 -18.89 -9.46 9.80
CA GLY A 25 -18.23 -8.59 10.79
C GLY A 25 -19.08 -7.35 11.08
N LYS A 26 -19.12 -6.93 12.35
CA LYS A 26 -19.62 -5.61 12.74
C LYS A 26 -18.97 -4.55 11.84
N GLU A 27 -19.78 -3.71 11.20
CA GLU A 27 -19.26 -2.57 10.45
C GLU A 27 -18.50 -1.66 11.42
N LEU A 28 -17.22 -1.43 11.13
CA LEU A 28 -16.38 -0.54 11.94
C LEU A 28 -16.82 0.90 11.73
N THR A 29 -16.84 1.66 12.82
CA THR A 29 -16.93 3.12 12.74
C THR A 29 -15.66 3.68 12.11
N LYS A 30 -15.74 4.87 11.49
CA LYS A 30 -14.56 5.55 10.93
C LYS A 30 -13.45 5.75 11.96
N VAL A 31 -13.83 6.02 13.21
CA VAL A 31 -12.91 6.15 14.35
C VAL A 31 -12.18 4.83 14.63
N GLU A 32 -12.90 3.70 14.69
CA GLU A 32 -12.29 2.37 14.87
C GLU A 32 -11.34 2.03 13.70
N GLU A 33 -11.73 2.33 12.44
CA GLU A 33 -10.90 2.08 11.26
C GLU A 33 -9.55 2.82 11.33
N ILE A 34 -9.56 4.13 11.64
CA ILE A 34 -8.33 4.90 11.72
C ILE A 34 -7.51 4.53 12.95
N GLN A 35 -8.13 4.24 14.11
CA GLN A 35 -7.45 3.74 15.31
C GLN A 35 -6.66 2.46 15.00
N GLN A 36 -7.32 1.43 14.46
CA GLN A 36 -6.69 0.15 14.10
C GLN A 36 -5.58 0.33 13.07
N ALA A 37 -5.81 1.16 12.03
CA ALA A 37 -4.79 1.45 11.03
C ALA A 37 -3.55 2.14 11.65
N SER A 38 -3.78 3.13 12.52
CA SER A 38 -2.73 3.90 13.21
C SER A 38 -1.88 3.01 14.11
N PHE A 39 -2.53 2.14 14.90
CA PHE A 39 -1.88 1.17 15.75
C PHE A 39 -0.95 0.25 14.93
N ARG A 40 -1.50 -0.40 13.89
CA ARG A 40 -0.72 -1.30 13.02
C ARG A 40 0.46 -0.60 12.39
N PHE A 41 0.25 0.61 11.89
CA PHE A 41 1.31 1.39 11.25
C PHE A 41 2.47 1.69 12.20
N LEU A 42 2.16 2.27 13.36
CA LEU A 42 3.21 2.71 14.29
C LEU A 42 3.92 1.53 14.95
N ILE A 43 3.20 0.48 15.35
CA ILE A 43 3.82 -0.68 16.02
C ILE A 43 4.70 -1.47 15.06
N SER A 44 4.25 -1.64 13.80
CA SER A 44 5.03 -2.32 12.77
C SER A 44 6.31 -1.55 12.42
N SER A 45 6.23 -0.22 12.34
CA SER A 45 7.39 0.63 12.07
C SER A 45 8.38 0.63 13.25
N ALA A 46 7.86 0.60 14.49
CA ALA A 46 8.68 0.48 15.70
C ALA A 46 9.48 -0.82 15.75
N TYR A 47 8.90 -1.94 15.29
CA TYR A 47 9.60 -3.24 15.23
C TYR A 47 10.90 -3.20 14.41
N ARG A 48 10.97 -2.44 13.30
CA ARG A 48 12.23 -2.32 12.56
C ARG A 48 13.31 -1.59 13.34
N ASN A 49 12.92 -0.65 14.17
CA ASN A 49 13.83 0.09 15.04
C ASN A 49 14.21 -0.69 16.31
N SER A 50 13.52 -1.79 16.63
CA SER A 50 13.84 -2.65 17.77
C SER A 50 14.88 -3.73 17.44
N GLN A 51 15.20 -3.93 16.16
CA GLN A 51 16.16 -4.93 15.71
C GLN A 51 17.62 -4.49 15.96
N LYS A 52 18.52 -5.46 16.14
CA LYS A 52 19.96 -5.21 16.32
C LYS A 52 20.64 -4.80 15.01
N SER A 53 20.35 -5.53 13.93
CA SER A 53 20.80 -5.21 12.57
C SER A 53 19.71 -4.42 11.85
N ARG A 54 19.94 -3.10 11.70
CA ARG A 54 18.95 -2.14 11.16
C ARG A 54 19.27 -1.71 9.73
N GLU A 55 20.29 -2.28 9.11
CA GLU A 55 20.79 -1.90 7.80
C GLU A 55 20.35 -2.91 6.75
N TRP A 56 19.77 -2.40 5.67
CA TRP A 56 19.16 -3.22 4.63
C TRP A 56 19.50 -2.71 3.24
N CYS A 57 19.68 -3.66 2.34
CA CYS A 57 19.73 -3.43 0.90
C CYS A 57 18.52 -4.15 0.31
N GLU A 58 17.48 -3.39 -0.05
CA GLU A 58 16.17 -3.93 -0.44
C GLU A 58 15.63 -4.94 0.59
N GLU A 59 15.54 -6.21 0.22
CA GLU A 59 15.06 -7.32 1.03
C GLU A 59 16.14 -7.99 1.90
N SER A 60 17.41 -7.63 1.71
CA SER A 60 18.55 -8.28 2.38
C SER A 60 19.06 -7.48 3.56
N LYS A 61 19.32 -8.14 4.70
CA LYS A 61 20.01 -7.52 5.85
C LYS A 61 21.51 -7.44 5.54
N VAL A 62 22.01 -6.23 5.33
CA VAL A 62 23.38 -6.01 4.87
C VAL A 62 24.04 -4.90 5.67
N VAL A 63 25.17 -5.22 6.29
CA VAL A 63 25.98 -4.21 7.00
C VAL A 63 26.45 -3.14 6.01
N GLY A 64 26.17 -1.88 6.33
CA GLY A 64 26.39 -0.72 5.45
C GLY A 64 25.24 -0.42 4.47
N GLY A 65 24.17 -1.21 4.50
CA GLY A 65 22.92 -0.90 3.78
C GLY A 65 22.20 0.33 4.38
N ARG A 66 21.04 0.68 3.83
CA ARG A 66 20.27 1.83 4.34
C ARG A 66 19.73 1.53 5.74
N PRO A 67 20.07 2.34 6.75
CA PRO A 67 19.67 2.09 8.14
C PRO A 67 18.22 2.52 8.43
N TYR A 68 17.54 1.76 9.28
CA TYR A 68 16.40 2.26 10.06
C TYR A 68 16.94 3.13 11.19
N LEU A 69 16.69 4.44 11.09
CA LEU A 69 17.12 5.42 12.09
C LEU A 69 15.99 5.76 13.06
N TRP A 70 16.26 5.62 14.36
CA TRP A 70 15.31 6.01 15.40
C TRP A 70 14.95 7.49 15.38
N SER A 71 15.89 8.36 14.99
CA SER A 71 15.59 9.79 14.81
C SER A 71 14.48 9.99 13.78
N ASP A 72 14.51 9.25 12.69
CA ASP A 72 13.55 9.37 11.60
C ASP A 72 12.22 8.72 12.00
N HIS A 73 12.25 7.58 12.71
CA HIS A 73 11.05 6.96 13.31
C HIS A 73 10.35 7.90 14.29
N ARG A 74 11.13 8.51 15.20
CA ARG A 74 10.63 9.47 16.18
C ARG A 74 9.99 10.67 15.49
N THR A 75 10.68 11.27 14.51
CA THR A 75 10.14 12.41 13.76
C THR A 75 8.86 12.03 13.01
N MET A 76 8.83 10.87 12.36
CA MET A 76 7.64 10.36 11.70
C MET A 76 6.48 10.18 12.69
N ALA A 77 6.71 9.49 13.80
CA ALA A 77 5.68 9.19 14.80
C ALA A 77 5.13 10.45 15.46
N ILE A 78 5.98 11.41 15.84
CA ILE A 78 5.54 12.67 16.44
C ILE A 78 4.71 13.49 15.46
N ASN A 79 5.19 13.73 14.24
CA ASN A 79 4.42 14.51 13.25
C ASN A 79 3.11 13.81 12.89
N TYR A 80 3.09 12.47 12.84
CA TYR A 80 1.87 11.71 12.62
C TYR A 80 0.86 11.84 13.76
N ILE A 81 1.30 11.72 15.02
CA ILE A 81 0.43 11.90 16.19
C ILE A 81 -0.09 13.34 16.27
N ASP A 82 0.77 14.33 15.95
CA ASP A 82 0.38 15.74 15.89
C ASP A 82 -0.69 15.98 14.82
N LEU A 83 -0.55 15.36 13.63
CA LEU A 83 -1.60 15.36 12.61
C LEU A 83 -2.88 14.67 13.10
N TYR A 84 -2.75 13.54 13.80
CA TYR A 84 -3.91 12.78 14.28
C TYR A 84 -4.75 13.63 15.26
N ILE A 85 -4.09 14.29 16.22
CA ILE A 85 -4.74 15.17 17.19
C ILE A 85 -5.30 16.42 16.50
N ALA A 86 -4.50 17.10 15.68
CA ALA A 86 -4.91 18.33 15.01
C ALA A 86 -6.08 18.14 14.04
N LEU A 87 -6.22 16.95 13.45
CA LEU A 87 -7.32 16.59 12.57
C LEU A 87 -8.52 15.95 13.31
N GLN A 88 -8.42 15.81 14.64
CA GLN A 88 -9.48 15.36 15.54
C GLN A 88 -10.11 14.03 15.07
N PHE A 89 -9.28 13.06 14.69
CA PHE A 89 -9.79 11.74 14.32
C PHE A 89 -10.47 11.02 15.48
N ASP A 90 -9.93 11.22 16.68
CA ASP A 90 -10.53 10.76 17.93
C ASP A 90 -10.18 11.70 19.07
N THR A 91 -11.11 12.57 19.43
CA THR A 91 -10.93 13.52 20.54
C THR A 91 -10.97 12.85 21.91
N ALA A 92 -11.57 11.65 22.03
CA ALA A 92 -11.59 10.91 23.28
C ALA A 92 -10.20 10.36 23.65
N CYS A 93 -9.33 10.17 22.65
CA CYS A 93 -7.96 9.66 22.81
C CYS A 93 -6.89 10.73 22.97
N GLU A 94 -7.23 12.03 22.97
CA GLU A 94 -6.23 13.09 22.93
C GLU A 94 -5.20 12.99 24.07
N THR A 95 -5.63 12.63 25.28
CA THR A 95 -4.74 12.49 26.43
C THR A 95 -3.74 11.35 26.23
N GLN A 96 -4.21 10.19 25.80
CA GLN A 96 -3.39 9.00 25.58
C GLN A 96 -2.44 9.19 24.37
N LEU A 97 -2.89 9.91 23.34
CA LEU A 97 -2.05 10.30 22.20
C LEU A 97 -0.93 11.25 22.61
N LYS A 98 -1.22 12.25 23.47
CA LYS A 98 -0.18 13.15 24.04
C LYS A 98 0.83 12.38 24.89
N ASP A 99 0.38 11.38 25.66
CA ASP A 99 1.25 10.47 26.40
C ASP A 99 2.17 9.67 25.47
N LEU A 100 1.63 9.08 24.40
CA LEU A 100 2.42 8.35 23.41
C LEU A 100 3.41 9.27 22.70
N ARG A 101 2.97 10.47 22.31
CA ARG A 101 3.84 11.51 21.73
C ARG A 101 5.00 11.84 22.66
N LYS A 102 4.74 11.97 23.96
CA LYS A 102 5.76 12.27 24.96
C LYS A 102 6.82 11.18 25.05
N ILE A 103 6.45 9.90 24.94
CA ILE A 103 7.42 8.79 24.91
C ILE A 103 8.39 8.95 23.75
N TYR A 104 7.88 9.24 22.56
CA TYR A 104 8.73 9.49 21.40
C TYR A 104 9.60 10.73 21.60
N PHE A 105 9.04 11.81 22.14
CA PHE A 105 9.77 13.06 22.36
C PHE A 105 10.92 12.91 23.38
N ASP A 106 10.65 12.27 24.51
CA ASP A 106 11.62 12.10 25.61
C ASP A 106 12.69 11.04 25.27
N GLN A 107 12.32 10.00 24.51
CA GLN A 107 13.24 8.94 24.10
C GLN A 107 14.09 9.39 22.90
N VAL A 108 15.02 10.32 23.14
CA VAL A 108 15.89 10.86 22.07
C VAL A 108 16.89 9.82 21.56
N ALA A 109 17.50 9.06 22.48
CA ALA A 109 18.44 8.00 22.14
C ALA A 109 17.72 6.77 21.57
N GLN A 110 18.37 6.06 20.65
CA GLN A 110 17.90 4.75 20.17
C GLN A 110 17.72 3.82 21.38
N PRO A 111 16.50 3.27 21.61
CA PRO A 111 16.29 2.27 22.64
C PRO A 111 17.14 1.02 22.37
N THR A 112 17.56 0.35 23.43
CA THR A 112 18.25 -0.94 23.35
C THR A 112 17.42 -1.91 22.50
N PRO A 113 18.05 -2.69 21.59
CA PRO A 113 17.33 -3.67 20.77
C PRO A 113 16.50 -4.64 21.62
N PHE A 114 15.36 -5.09 21.08
CA PHE A 114 14.41 -5.96 21.76
C PHE A 114 15.06 -7.21 22.35
N ASN A 115 15.91 -7.88 21.56
CA ASN A 115 16.64 -9.09 21.97
C ASN A 115 17.60 -8.85 23.13
N ASP A 116 18.09 -7.62 23.29
CA ASP A 116 19.04 -7.26 24.33
C ASP A 116 18.30 -6.72 25.58
N ASN A 117 17.20 -5.97 25.42
CA ASN A 117 16.29 -5.57 26.50
C ASN A 117 14.87 -5.29 25.96
N LYS A 118 13.89 -6.04 26.49
CA LYS A 118 12.47 -5.95 26.10
C LYS A 118 11.66 -4.88 26.87
N GLU A 119 12.17 -4.33 27.97
CA GLU A 119 11.43 -3.47 28.92
C GLU A 119 10.81 -2.24 28.25
N PHE A 120 11.57 -1.52 27.42
CA PHE A 120 11.04 -0.36 26.71
C PHE A 120 9.94 -0.77 25.72
N TRP A 121 10.13 -1.85 24.96
CA TRP A 121 9.24 -2.23 23.88
C TRP A 121 7.94 -2.87 24.38
N GLU A 122 8.04 -3.89 25.23
CA GLU A 122 6.87 -4.60 25.79
C GLU A 122 6.25 -3.85 26.97
N GLY A 123 7.08 -3.28 27.85
CA GLY A 123 6.63 -2.71 29.11
C GLY A 123 6.21 -1.24 29.00
N THR A 124 6.70 -0.51 27.99
CA THR A 124 6.43 0.93 27.84
C THR A 124 5.70 1.23 26.53
N LEU A 125 6.29 0.89 25.38
CA LEU A 125 5.79 1.34 24.08
C LEU A 125 4.47 0.67 23.69
N LEU A 126 4.40 -0.67 23.72
CA LEU A 126 3.20 -1.41 23.32
C LEU A 126 1.95 -1.00 24.15
N PRO A 127 1.98 -0.99 25.51
CA PRO A 127 0.82 -0.60 26.31
C PRO A 127 0.36 0.83 26.01
N LYS A 128 1.31 1.76 25.86
CA LYS A 128 0.99 3.16 25.56
C LYS A 128 0.43 3.36 24.17
N MET A 129 0.87 2.55 23.20
CA MET A 129 0.29 2.56 21.87
C MET A 129 -1.10 1.94 21.83
N LEU A 130 -1.33 0.86 22.57
CA LEU A 130 -2.67 0.29 22.74
C LEU A 130 -3.63 1.31 23.36
N ASP A 131 -3.24 1.97 24.44
CA ASP A 131 -4.08 2.99 25.10
C ASP A 131 -4.37 4.18 24.18
N ALA A 132 -3.41 4.61 23.37
CA ALA A 132 -3.55 5.74 22.44
C ALA A 132 -4.48 5.47 21.25
N PHE A 133 -4.77 4.21 20.93
CA PHE A 133 -5.60 3.84 19.78
C PHE A 133 -6.73 2.87 20.14
N SER A 134 -7.11 2.75 21.41
CA SER A 134 -8.24 1.93 21.85
C SER A 134 -9.23 2.72 22.71
N CYS A 135 -9.33 4.04 22.56
CA CYS A 135 -10.32 4.81 23.33
C CYS A 135 -11.73 4.45 22.88
N GLY A 136 -12.64 4.45 23.86
CA GLY A 136 -14.00 3.94 23.65
C GLY A 136 -14.11 2.41 23.76
N PHE A 137 -12.99 1.68 23.67
CA PHE A 137 -12.98 0.25 24.01
C PHE A 137 -13.14 0.07 25.52
N THR A 138 -14.17 -0.68 25.93
CA THR A 138 -14.46 -0.93 27.34
C THR A 138 -13.99 -2.33 27.75
N SER A 139 -14.54 -3.35 27.11
CA SER A 139 -14.16 -4.75 27.27
C SER A 139 -14.76 -5.59 26.14
N SER A 140 -14.20 -6.77 25.93
CA SER A 140 -14.82 -7.82 25.13
C SER A 140 -14.59 -9.18 25.78
N LYS A 141 -15.33 -10.18 25.35
CA LYS A 141 -15.13 -11.57 25.74
C LYS A 141 -14.95 -12.43 24.50
N ILE A 142 -14.43 -13.64 24.69
CA ILE A 142 -14.26 -14.63 23.61
C ILE A 142 -15.61 -14.84 22.90
N GLU A 143 -16.72 -14.85 23.65
CA GLU A 143 -18.05 -15.08 23.09
C GLU A 143 -18.57 -13.92 22.21
N ASP A 144 -17.91 -12.75 22.26
CA ASP A 144 -18.23 -11.61 21.39
C ASP A 144 -17.63 -11.76 19.98
N PHE A 145 -16.81 -12.80 19.75
CA PHE A 145 -16.12 -13.04 18.49
C PHE A 145 -16.38 -14.44 17.96
N ASP A 146 -16.44 -14.57 16.63
CA ASP A 146 -16.46 -15.88 15.97
C ASP A 146 -15.16 -16.66 16.22
N PHE A 147 -14.07 -15.92 16.43
CA PHE A 147 -12.73 -16.45 16.61
C PHE A 147 -11.88 -15.44 17.38
N VAL A 148 -10.95 -15.95 18.19
CA VAL A 148 -9.86 -15.22 18.84
C VAL A 148 -8.60 -16.07 18.65
N SER A 149 -7.46 -15.44 18.40
CA SER A 149 -6.20 -16.17 18.18
C SER A 149 -5.80 -17.03 19.38
N ASP A 150 -5.29 -18.24 19.10
CA ASP A 150 -4.95 -19.23 20.12
C ASP A 150 -3.94 -18.69 21.15
N ASP A 151 -2.98 -17.90 20.67
CA ASP A 151 -1.94 -17.25 21.46
C ASP A 151 -2.46 -16.14 22.40
N LEU A 152 -3.73 -15.73 22.26
CA LEU A 152 -4.42 -14.80 23.15
C LEU A 152 -5.52 -15.45 24.00
N LEU A 153 -5.89 -16.72 23.75
CA LEU A 153 -7.07 -17.34 24.39
C LEU A 153 -6.97 -17.45 25.91
N THR A 154 -5.78 -17.78 26.43
CA THR A 154 -5.58 -17.97 27.87
C THR A 154 -5.88 -16.66 28.60
N ASP A 155 -6.82 -16.70 29.55
CA ASP A 155 -7.27 -15.55 30.35
C ASP A 155 -7.87 -14.37 29.57
N PHE A 156 -8.25 -14.54 28.29
CA PHE A 156 -8.76 -13.45 27.43
C PHE A 156 -9.91 -12.67 28.07
N ASN A 157 -10.89 -13.36 28.65
CA ASN A 157 -12.07 -12.74 29.26
C ASN A 157 -11.74 -11.85 30.48
N THR A 158 -10.55 -11.99 31.05
CA THR A 158 -10.08 -11.26 32.23
C THR A 158 -8.89 -10.34 31.95
N ASP A 159 -8.19 -10.53 30.84
CA ASP A 159 -7.03 -9.72 30.44
C ASP A 159 -7.42 -8.66 29.41
N GLN A 160 -7.60 -7.43 29.89
CA GLN A 160 -7.98 -6.29 29.04
C GLN A 160 -6.93 -5.96 27.97
N THR A 161 -5.65 -6.29 28.19
CA THR A 161 -4.59 -6.06 27.19
C THR A 161 -4.80 -6.98 25.99
N LYS A 162 -5.09 -8.26 26.23
CA LYS A 162 -5.39 -9.23 25.16
C LYS A 162 -6.66 -8.86 24.40
N GLN A 163 -7.68 -8.40 25.11
CA GLN A 163 -8.92 -7.89 24.50
C GLN A 163 -8.66 -6.69 23.57
N LYS A 164 -7.86 -5.71 24.02
CA LYS A 164 -7.46 -4.55 23.22
C LYS A 164 -6.64 -4.97 22.00
N ILE A 165 -5.66 -5.86 22.16
CA ILE A 165 -4.85 -6.37 21.05
C ILE A 165 -5.75 -7.00 19.99
N TRP A 166 -6.66 -7.89 20.40
CA TRP A 166 -7.58 -8.52 19.46
C TRP A 166 -8.47 -7.50 18.77
N HIS A 167 -9.02 -6.52 19.52
CA HIS A 167 -9.77 -5.41 18.94
C HIS A 167 -8.98 -4.61 17.90
N MET A 168 -7.65 -4.51 18.04
CA MET A 168 -6.79 -3.80 17.08
C MET A 168 -6.49 -4.58 15.79
N ILE A 169 -6.66 -5.91 15.79
CA ILE A 169 -6.24 -6.76 14.65
C ILE A 169 -7.35 -7.64 14.06
N ASN A 170 -8.47 -7.80 14.75
CA ASN A 170 -9.49 -8.79 14.38
C ASN A 170 -10.10 -8.54 12.98
N ASP A 171 -10.28 -7.28 12.56
CA ASP A 171 -10.78 -6.97 11.22
C ASP A 171 -9.81 -7.44 10.14
N TYR A 172 -8.50 -7.43 10.39
CA TYR A 172 -7.55 -8.04 9.47
C TYR A 172 -7.67 -9.55 9.48
N MET A 173 -7.60 -10.16 10.67
CA MET A 173 -7.60 -11.62 10.84
C MET A 173 -8.85 -12.28 10.24
N LEU A 174 -10.00 -11.63 10.33
CA LEU A 174 -11.28 -12.13 9.84
C LEU A 174 -11.59 -11.65 8.40
N SER A 175 -10.73 -10.83 7.79
CA SER A 175 -10.97 -10.29 6.45
C SER A 175 -10.58 -11.23 5.31
N ILE A 176 -11.08 -10.87 4.14
CA ILE A 176 -10.58 -11.37 2.86
C ILE A 176 -9.08 -11.13 2.65
N TYR A 177 -8.45 -10.15 3.32
CA TYR A 177 -7.03 -9.86 3.14
C TYR A 177 -6.17 -10.95 3.76
N LYS A 178 -6.56 -11.44 4.94
CA LYS A 178 -5.95 -12.62 5.54
C LYS A 178 -6.08 -13.84 4.61
N GLN A 179 -7.20 -13.98 3.92
CA GLN A 179 -7.42 -15.03 2.93
C GLN A 179 -6.65 -14.84 1.61
N ARG A 180 -6.07 -13.66 1.37
CA ARG A 180 -5.23 -13.36 0.19
C ARG A 180 -3.75 -13.67 0.42
N GLU A 181 -3.35 -13.87 1.68
CA GLU A 181 -2.02 -14.36 2.01
C GLU A 181 -1.67 -15.67 1.27
N ASN A 182 -0.40 -16.04 1.30
CA ASN A 182 0.05 -17.31 0.73
C ASN A 182 -0.78 -18.50 1.31
N PRO A 183 -1.21 -19.50 0.50
CA PRO A 183 -2.04 -20.61 0.98
C PRO A 183 -1.55 -21.30 2.26
N ASN A 184 -0.23 -21.38 2.45
CA ASN A 184 0.37 -21.98 3.64
C ASN A 184 0.25 -21.13 4.91
N ARG A 185 -0.36 -19.94 4.83
CA ARG A 185 -0.38 -18.91 5.89
C ARG A 185 -1.75 -18.34 6.20
N ARG A 186 -2.72 -18.53 5.31
CA ARG A 186 -4.12 -18.13 5.51
C ARG A 186 -4.72 -18.69 6.80
N LEU A 187 -4.11 -19.74 7.35
CA LEU A 187 -4.51 -20.45 8.57
C LEU A 187 -3.69 -20.07 9.81
N ASP A 188 -2.67 -19.20 9.68
CA ASP A 188 -1.87 -18.77 10.81
C ASP A 188 -2.53 -17.55 11.45
N PHE A 189 -3.23 -17.77 12.55
CA PHE A 189 -4.03 -16.71 13.18
C PHE A 189 -3.41 -16.10 14.43
N ASP A 190 -2.20 -16.53 14.81
CA ASP A 190 -1.51 -15.99 15.98
C ASP A 190 -1.34 -14.48 15.88
N ALA A 191 -1.84 -13.77 16.89
CA ALA A 191 -1.72 -12.32 16.98
C ALA A 191 -0.26 -11.88 17.03
N GLY A 192 0.60 -12.66 17.71
CA GLY A 192 2.02 -12.41 17.86
C GLY A 192 2.80 -12.41 16.55
N LEU A 193 2.26 -12.94 15.43
CA LEU A 193 2.87 -12.80 14.11
C LEU A 193 2.71 -11.39 13.53
N TYR A 194 1.68 -10.65 13.95
CA TYR A 194 1.26 -9.37 13.34
C TYR A 194 1.35 -8.18 14.30
N VAL A 195 1.42 -8.43 15.61
CA VAL A 195 1.61 -7.41 16.63
C VAL A 195 2.95 -7.67 17.33
N PRO A 196 3.97 -6.82 17.10
CA PRO A 196 5.26 -6.92 17.78
C PRO A 196 5.12 -6.78 19.28
N PHE A 197 6.13 -7.30 19.98
CA PHE A 197 6.31 -7.12 21.44
C PHE A 197 5.25 -7.87 22.27
N LEU A 198 4.64 -8.92 21.71
CA LEU A 198 3.69 -9.79 22.39
C LEU A 198 4.31 -11.04 23.02
N ASP A 199 5.60 -11.28 22.83
CA ASP A 199 6.28 -12.53 23.19
C ASP A 199 5.96 -12.97 24.63
N THR A 200 6.09 -12.06 25.61
CA THR A 200 5.74 -12.37 27.02
C THR A 200 4.25 -12.62 27.24
N LEU A 201 3.36 -11.84 26.60
CA LEU A 201 1.92 -11.89 26.83
C LEU A 201 1.24 -13.11 26.17
N SER A 202 1.76 -13.49 25.00
CA SER A 202 1.26 -14.58 24.15
C SER A 202 1.99 -15.91 24.41
N ASN A 203 3.04 -15.92 25.24
CA ASN A 203 3.93 -17.06 25.45
C ASN A 203 4.53 -17.57 24.12
N THR A 204 4.96 -16.63 23.28
CA THR A 204 5.61 -16.88 21.98
C THR A 204 6.99 -16.21 21.94
N SER A 205 7.70 -16.33 20.83
CA SER A 205 9.02 -15.72 20.61
C SER A 205 9.12 -15.02 19.25
N TYR A 206 8.00 -14.66 18.62
CA TYR A 206 7.98 -14.16 17.24
C TYR A 206 8.79 -12.88 17.07
N THR A 207 8.73 -11.96 18.04
CA THR A 207 9.50 -10.71 17.98
C THR A 207 10.99 -10.99 18.20
N PHE A 208 11.31 -11.78 19.21
CA PHE A 208 12.68 -12.15 19.58
C PHE A 208 13.39 -12.88 18.42
N ASP A 209 12.72 -13.85 17.83
CA ASP A 209 13.24 -14.65 16.71
C ASP A 209 13.19 -13.90 15.37
N GLN A 210 12.58 -12.71 15.35
CA GLN A 210 12.34 -11.91 14.16
C GLN A 210 11.51 -12.66 13.09
N ASN A 211 10.54 -13.45 13.55
CA ASN A 211 9.60 -14.21 12.72
C ASN A 211 8.27 -13.48 12.55
N MET A 212 8.33 -12.15 12.48
CA MET A 212 7.16 -11.29 12.33
C MET A 212 6.69 -11.20 10.87
N ARG A 213 5.44 -10.75 10.69
CA ARG A 213 4.75 -10.55 9.41
C ARG A 213 4.26 -9.12 9.20
N VAL A 214 4.77 -8.21 10.02
CA VAL A 214 4.34 -6.80 10.08
C VAL A 214 4.65 -6.00 8.82
N GLY A 215 5.58 -6.48 8.00
CA GLY A 215 5.90 -5.90 6.70
C GLY A 215 5.02 -6.38 5.55
N PHE A 216 4.07 -7.31 5.75
CA PHE A 216 3.38 -7.90 4.62
C PHE A 216 2.43 -6.89 3.97
N PRO A 217 2.45 -6.73 2.63
CA PRO A 217 1.59 -5.77 1.94
C PRO A 217 0.09 -5.97 2.22
N THR A 218 -0.35 -7.22 2.39
CA THR A 218 -1.72 -7.60 2.75
C THR A 218 -2.13 -7.08 4.12
N TYR A 219 -1.21 -7.03 5.08
CA TYR A 219 -1.41 -6.52 6.43
C TYR A 219 -1.25 -4.99 6.51
N ILE A 220 -0.04 -4.49 6.22
CA ILE A 220 0.28 -3.07 6.44
C ILE A 220 -0.20 -2.14 5.33
N GLY A 221 -0.28 -2.63 4.09
CA GLY A 221 -0.58 -1.81 2.92
C GLY A 221 -1.94 -1.14 3.04
N ARG A 222 -2.98 -1.89 3.46
CA ARG A 222 -4.33 -1.34 3.66
C ARG A 222 -4.35 -0.25 4.73
N SER A 223 -3.73 -0.52 5.88
CA SER A 223 -3.69 0.43 7.00
C SER A 223 -2.97 1.72 6.61
N LEU A 224 -1.81 1.60 5.96
CA LEU A 224 -1.02 2.75 5.54
C LEU A 224 -1.76 3.62 4.50
N TRP A 225 -2.31 3.01 3.45
CA TRP A 225 -3.08 3.75 2.46
C TRP A 225 -4.36 4.36 3.05
N HIS A 226 -5.03 3.65 3.97
CA HIS A 226 -6.18 4.21 4.69
C HIS A 226 -5.77 5.47 5.47
N ILE A 227 -4.68 5.44 6.23
CA ILE A 227 -4.16 6.62 6.94
C ILE A 227 -3.93 7.79 5.98
N PHE A 228 -3.21 7.55 4.88
CA PHE A 228 -2.87 8.60 3.91
C PHE A 228 -4.10 9.25 3.28
N HIS A 229 -5.04 8.44 2.78
CA HIS A 229 -6.26 8.95 2.16
C HIS A 229 -7.20 9.59 3.19
N THR A 230 -7.28 9.06 4.41
CA THR A 230 -8.09 9.64 5.49
C THR A 230 -7.56 11.00 5.94
N ILE A 231 -6.24 11.17 6.09
CA ILE A 231 -5.63 12.50 6.35
C ILE A 231 -5.97 13.48 5.23
N ALA A 232 -5.74 13.07 3.99
CA ALA A 232 -5.99 13.92 2.84
C ALA A 232 -7.46 14.34 2.72
N GLN A 233 -8.37 13.39 2.89
CA GLN A 233 -9.80 13.64 2.81
C GLN A 233 -10.28 14.50 3.97
N ARG A 234 -9.77 14.31 5.19
CA ARG A 234 -10.11 15.11 6.36
C ARG A 234 -9.76 16.59 6.16
N ILE A 235 -8.60 16.88 5.56
CA ILE A 235 -8.19 18.25 5.21
C ILE A 235 -9.07 18.81 4.09
N SER A 236 -9.32 18.01 3.05
CA SER A 236 -10.20 18.40 1.93
C SER A 236 -11.63 18.71 2.39
N ASP A 237 -12.17 17.94 3.34
CA ASP A 237 -13.52 18.12 3.88
C ASP A 237 -13.61 19.24 4.92
N SER A 238 -12.47 19.72 5.44
CA SER A 238 -12.48 20.74 6.47
C SER A 238 -13.11 22.06 5.97
N GLU A 239 -13.83 22.70 6.89
CA GLU A 239 -14.47 24.00 6.70
C GLU A 239 -13.65 25.13 7.33
N CYS A 240 -12.42 24.85 7.75
CA CYS A 240 -11.53 25.84 8.33
C CYS A 240 -11.18 26.90 7.30
N THR A 241 -11.18 28.16 7.73
CA THR A 241 -10.91 29.34 6.88
C THR A 241 -9.59 30.01 7.22
N ASP A 242 -8.96 29.65 8.33
CA ASP A 242 -7.68 30.17 8.77
C ASP A 242 -6.55 29.64 7.89
N THR A 243 -5.87 30.52 7.17
CA THR A 243 -4.72 30.16 6.33
C THR A 243 -3.60 29.52 7.15
N SER A 244 -3.38 29.98 8.38
CA SER A 244 -2.31 29.47 9.24
C SER A 244 -2.53 28.00 9.64
N PHE A 245 -3.79 27.58 9.80
CA PHE A 245 -4.14 26.18 10.00
C PHE A 245 -3.64 25.31 8.84
N TYR A 246 -3.92 25.68 7.59
CA TYR A 246 -3.51 24.89 6.43
C TYR A 246 -2.00 24.93 6.21
N GLU A 247 -1.33 26.06 6.49
CA GLU A 247 0.12 26.15 6.44
C GLU A 247 0.76 25.18 7.43
N HIS A 248 0.32 25.18 8.69
CA HIS A 248 0.88 24.31 9.72
C HIS A 248 0.58 22.83 9.47
N ILE A 249 -0.65 22.48 9.09
CA ILE A 249 -1.00 21.09 8.75
C ILE A 249 -0.22 20.59 7.54
N THR A 250 -0.05 21.43 6.52
CA THR A 250 0.74 21.08 5.33
C THR A 250 2.20 20.81 5.69
N GLU A 251 2.79 21.63 6.56
CA GLU A 251 4.16 21.43 7.01
C GLU A 251 4.32 20.20 7.90
N LEU A 252 3.40 19.96 8.85
CA LEU A 252 3.38 18.72 9.65
C LEU A 252 3.28 17.48 8.74
N PHE A 253 2.43 17.54 7.73
CA PHE A 253 2.29 16.48 6.75
C PHE A 253 3.58 16.24 5.96
N LYS A 254 4.21 17.31 5.44
CA LYS A 254 5.48 17.19 4.70
C LYS A 254 6.57 16.61 5.60
N ASN A 255 6.67 17.05 6.85
CA ASN A 255 7.62 16.51 7.82
C ASN A 255 7.39 15.03 8.08
N PHE A 256 6.13 14.63 8.31
CA PHE A 256 5.74 13.23 8.43
C PHE A 256 6.18 12.41 7.21
N MET A 257 5.87 12.87 6.00
CA MET A 257 6.18 12.12 4.78
C MET A 257 7.67 12.06 4.45
N VAL A 258 8.42 13.13 4.71
CA VAL A 258 9.88 13.13 4.53
C VAL A 258 10.52 12.14 5.50
N ALA A 259 10.12 12.16 6.78
CA ALA A 259 10.62 11.20 7.76
C ALA A 259 10.24 9.75 7.39
N PHE A 260 9.00 9.54 6.94
CA PHE A 260 8.55 8.25 6.42
C PHE A 260 9.38 7.77 5.23
N ALA A 261 9.58 8.64 4.23
CA ALA A 261 10.34 8.36 3.00
C ALA A 261 11.81 8.05 3.25
N ARG A 262 12.40 8.61 4.31
CA ARG A 262 13.81 8.36 4.69
C ARG A 262 14.04 6.97 5.27
N GLY A 263 12.99 6.24 5.63
CA GLY A 263 13.11 4.80 5.77
C GLY A 263 12.26 4.13 6.84
N GLN A 264 11.03 4.57 7.07
CA GLN A 264 10.22 4.06 8.19
C GLN A 264 9.10 3.11 7.79
N HIS A 265 9.06 2.68 6.52
CA HIS A 265 8.14 1.63 6.10
C HIS A 265 8.56 0.27 6.70
N PRO A 266 7.67 -0.51 7.34
CA PRO A 266 8.01 -1.77 7.99
C PRO A 266 8.35 -2.92 7.04
N CYS A 267 7.97 -2.83 5.76
CA CYS A 267 8.51 -3.66 4.68
C CYS A 267 9.81 -3.04 4.10
N PRO A 268 10.99 -3.66 4.25
CA PRO A 268 12.26 -3.15 3.71
C PRO A 268 12.26 -3.00 2.18
N PHE A 269 11.66 -3.97 1.47
CA PHE A 269 11.48 -3.89 0.01
C PHE A 269 10.64 -2.66 -0.37
N CYS A 270 9.47 -2.51 0.25
CA CYS A 270 8.55 -1.41 -0.03
C CYS A 270 9.16 -0.05 0.33
N ARG A 271 10.00 -0.01 1.38
CA ARG A 271 10.80 1.17 1.76
C ARG A 271 11.76 1.59 0.65
N GLU A 272 12.58 0.66 0.17
CA GLU A 272 13.52 0.96 -0.92
C GLU A 272 12.77 1.30 -2.21
N HIS A 273 11.70 0.57 -2.53
CA HIS A 273 10.89 0.86 -3.71
C HIS A 273 10.34 2.28 -3.68
N PHE A 274 9.80 2.68 -2.54
CA PHE A 274 9.28 4.01 -2.35
C PHE A 274 10.36 5.10 -2.49
N ALA A 275 11.46 4.96 -1.75
CA ALA A 275 12.53 5.97 -1.69
C ALA A 275 13.32 6.08 -2.99
N SER A 276 13.64 4.95 -3.60
CA SER A 276 14.67 4.85 -4.65
C SER A 276 14.08 4.76 -6.05
N HIS A 277 12.83 4.31 -6.19
CA HIS A 277 12.18 4.19 -7.49
C HIS A 277 11.00 5.16 -7.60
N VAL A 278 10.06 5.13 -6.65
CA VAL A 278 8.81 5.90 -6.76
C VAL A 278 9.02 7.41 -6.58
N LEU A 279 9.73 7.84 -5.54
CA LEU A 279 9.88 9.27 -5.22
C LEU A 279 10.82 10.01 -6.18
N ILE A 280 11.76 9.32 -6.82
CA ILE A 280 12.76 9.95 -7.71
C ILE A 280 12.64 9.54 -9.18
N ASN A 281 11.51 8.95 -9.59
CA ASN A 281 11.27 8.44 -10.95
C ASN A 281 12.37 7.48 -11.42
N ASP A 282 12.89 6.66 -10.50
CA ASP A 282 13.78 5.56 -10.82
C ASP A 282 15.00 5.95 -11.69
N ARG A 283 15.47 7.19 -11.52
CA ARG A 283 16.48 7.82 -12.39
C ARG A 283 17.89 7.25 -12.27
N ASN A 284 18.12 6.41 -11.26
CA ASN A 284 19.42 5.77 -11.01
C ASN A 284 19.59 4.45 -11.80
N THR A 285 18.59 4.03 -12.57
CA THR A 285 18.69 2.84 -13.43
C THR A 285 19.67 3.04 -14.60
N GLU A 286 20.24 1.94 -15.09
CA GLU A 286 21.28 1.95 -16.12
C GLU A 286 20.77 2.49 -17.47
N ASP A 287 19.57 2.08 -17.87
CA ASP A 287 18.99 2.46 -19.16
C ASP A 287 17.46 2.62 -19.10
N PRO A 288 16.86 3.35 -20.04
CA PRO A 288 15.42 3.62 -20.02
C PRO A 288 14.52 2.37 -20.06
N LEU A 289 14.98 1.25 -20.60
CA LEU A 289 14.21 -0.01 -20.67
C LEU A 289 14.32 -0.83 -19.39
N SER A 290 15.35 -0.59 -18.57
CA SER A 290 15.42 -1.10 -17.19
C SER A 290 14.57 -0.28 -16.22
N SER A 291 14.24 0.98 -16.56
CA SER A 291 13.50 1.89 -15.69
C SER A 291 12.01 1.50 -15.50
N GLU A 292 11.58 1.27 -14.27
CA GLU A 292 10.17 1.12 -13.88
C GLU A 292 9.37 2.38 -14.16
N ALA A 293 9.98 3.55 -13.99
CA ALA A 293 9.35 4.82 -14.28
C ALA A 293 8.93 4.90 -15.76
N VAL A 294 9.82 4.48 -16.67
CA VAL A 294 9.52 4.42 -18.09
C VAL A 294 8.49 3.33 -18.41
N ARG A 295 8.60 2.15 -17.78
CA ARG A 295 7.79 0.97 -18.13
C ARG A 295 6.39 0.95 -17.54
N PHE A 296 6.24 1.32 -16.27
CA PHE A 296 5.05 1.01 -15.48
C PHE A 296 4.39 2.23 -14.87
N TYR A 297 5.15 3.28 -14.56
CA TYR A 297 4.58 4.40 -13.83
C TYR A 297 3.60 5.21 -14.71
N PRO A 298 2.44 5.59 -14.16
CA PRO A 298 1.53 6.49 -14.84
C PRO A 298 2.19 7.85 -15.11
N ILE A 299 1.91 8.43 -16.28
CA ILE A 299 2.54 9.69 -16.71
C ILE A 299 2.19 10.86 -15.77
N GLU A 300 1.01 10.81 -15.15
CA GLU A 300 0.55 11.77 -14.13
C GLU A 300 1.41 11.82 -12.87
N HIS A 301 2.06 10.71 -12.52
CA HIS A 301 3.03 10.69 -11.41
C HIS A 301 4.41 11.11 -11.85
N LEU A 302 4.83 10.69 -13.05
CA LEU A 302 6.14 11.07 -13.60
C LEU A 302 6.28 12.59 -13.73
N LEU A 303 5.19 13.26 -14.10
CA LEU A 303 5.12 14.72 -14.25
C LEU A 303 4.63 15.45 -12.99
N MET A 304 4.53 14.76 -11.84
CA MET A 304 4.16 15.41 -10.58
C MET A 304 5.27 16.38 -10.15
N GLY A 305 4.91 17.67 -10.07
CA GLY A 305 5.87 18.74 -9.85
C GLY A 305 6.65 19.16 -11.11
N GLY A 306 6.16 18.78 -12.29
CA GLY A 306 6.78 19.08 -13.58
C GLY A 306 7.82 18.05 -14.01
N VAL A 307 8.77 18.46 -14.85
CA VAL A 307 9.76 17.55 -15.46
C VAL A 307 10.84 17.06 -14.50
N VAL A 308 11.03 17.72 -13.35
CA VAL A 308 12.10 17.40 -12.40
C VAL A 308 11.94 16.00 -11.81
N GLY A 309 10.71 15.60 -11.48
CA GLY A 309 10.39 14.22 -11.11
C GLY A 309 11.00 13.73 -9.78
N ASP A 310 11.68 14.59 -9.03
CA ASP A 310 12.27 14.25 -7.73
C ASP A 310 11.29 14.42 -6.57
N ALA A 311 11.71 13.97 -5.39
CA ALA A 311 10.88 14.08 -4.19
C ALA A 311 10.48 15.54 -3.92
N LYS A 312 11.38 16.51 -4.13
CA LYS A 312 11.14 17.93 -3.84
C LYS A 312 10.06 18.51 -4.73
N ALA A 313 10.16 18.26 -6.03
CA ALA A 313 9.17 18.64 -7.01
C ALA A 313 7.81 18.00 -6.68
N LYS A 314 7.79 16.70 -6.35
CA LYS A 314 6.55 15.99 -5.99
C LYS A 314 5.90 16.55 -4.73
N PHE A 315 6.65 16.72 -3.64
CA PHE A 315 6.13 17.27 -2.40
C PHE A 315 5.74 18.75 -2.52
N SER A 316 6.28 19.49 -3.49
CA SER A 316 5.87 20.87 -3.77
C SER A 316 4.44 20.99 -4.33
N THR A 317 3.87 19.91 -4.87
CA THR A 317 2.47 19.92 -5.34
C THR A 317 1.47 19.90 -4.19
N ILE A 318 1.93 19.70 -2.95
CA ILE A 318 1.09 19.80 -1.75
C ILE A 318 1.20 21.23 -1.24
N THR A 319 0.10 21.98 -1.36
CA THR A 319 0.05 23.41 -1.05
C THR A 319 -1.01 23.71 0.02
N SER A 320 -0.71 24.66 0.88
CA SER A 320 -1.66 25.15 1.90
C SER A 320 -2.82 25.94 1.29
N THR A 321 -2.67 26.43 0.06
CA THR A 321 -3.68 27.22 -0.66
C THR A 321 -4.73 26.36 -1.36
N ASP A 322 -4.50 25.05 -1.50
CA ASP A 322 -5.47 24.10 -2.05
C ASP A 322 -5.62 22.90 -1.12
N LYS A 323 -6.74 22.86 -0.40
CA LYS A 323 -7.07 21.78 0.54
C LYS A 323 -7.18 20.40 -0.11
N ARG A 324 -7.34 20.32 -1.44
CA ARG A 324 -7.47 19.06 -2.19
C ARG A 324 -6.14 18.59 -2.79
N SER A 325 -5.10 19.43 -2.72
CA SER A 325 -3.78 19.13 -3.27
C SER A 325 -3.18 17.84 -2.70
N LEU A 326 -3.41 17.58 -1.41
CA LEU A 326 -2.95 16.38 -0.74
C LEU A 326 -3.68 15.10 -1.22
N ALA A 327 -4.99 15.18 -1.43
CA ALA A 327 -5.76 14.07 -1.98
C ALA A 327 -5.32 13.75 -3.42
N ALA A 328 -5.03 14.77 -4.23
CA ALA A 328 -4.48 14.61 -5.56
C ALA A 328 -3.09 13.93 -5.52
N PHE A 329 -2.23 14.35 -4.59
CA PHE A 329 -0.90 13.77 -4.40
C PHE A 329 -0.99 12.27 -4.12
N PHE A 330 -1.80 11.87 -3.13
CA PHE A 330 -1.91 10.46 -2.77
C PHE A 330 -2.62 9.61 -3.81
N TRP A 331 -3.57 10.15 -4.57
CA TRP A 331 -4.15 9.45 -5.70
C TRP A 331 -3.09 9.05 -6.75
N LYS A 332 -2.28 10.02 -7.19
CA LYS A 332 -1.20 9.77 -8.15
C LYS A 332 -0.14 8.82 -7.60
N LEU A 333 0.24 9.01 -6.34
CA LEU A 333 1.24 8.17 -5.67
C LEU A 333 0.78 6.72 -5.52
N HIS A 334 -0.46 6.52 -5.02
CA HIS A 334 -1.04 5.20 -4.84
C HIS A 334 -1.20 4.46 -6.17
N ASN A 335 -1.64 5.16 -7.23
CA ASN A 335 -1.73 4.58 -8.57
C ASN A 335 -0.36 4.14 -9.10
N THR A 336 0.71 4.86 -8.76
CA THR A 336 2.07 4.51 -9.18
C THR A 336 2.56 3.25 -8.51
N VAL A 337 2.48 3.20 -7.19
CA VAL A 337 2.84 2.00 -6.41
C VAL A 337 2.05 0.80 -6.94
N THR A 338 0.73 0.95 -7.06
CA THR A 338 -0.14 -0.14 -7.56
C THR A 338 0.22 -0.59 -8.97
N SER A 339 0.54 0.35 -9.88
CA SER A 339 0.90 -0.01 -11.27
C SER A 339 2.19 -0.81 -11.33
N SER A 340 3.16 -0.51 -10.47
CA SER A 340 4.39 -1.31 -10.32
C SER A 340 4.10 -2.70 -9.73
N VAL A 341 3.31 -2.78 -8.65
CA VAL A 341 3.01 -4.07 -8.00
C VAL A 341 2.20 -5.01 -8.92
N GLU A 342 1.24 -4.51 -9.68
CA GLU A 342 0.44 -5.38 -10.56
C GLU A 342 1.19 -5.87 -11.79
N ALA A 343 2.03 -5.01 -12.37
CA ALA A 343 2.90 -5.43 -13.46
C ALA A 343 3.96 -6.44 -12.97
N SER A 344 4.27 -6.44 -11.67
CA SER A 344 5.21 -7.36 -11.02
C SER A 344 4.58 -8.64 -10.44
N CYS A 345 3.30 -8.95 -10.71
CA CYS A 345 2.49 -10.20 -10.55
C CYS A 345 2.86 -11.30 -9.48
N SER A 346 3.87 -11.19 -8.59
CA SER A 346 4.15 -12.15 -7.50
C SER A 346 4.34 -11.53 -6.12
N CYS A 347 4.64 -10.22 -6.02
CA CYS A 347 4.67 -9.54 -4.71
C CYS A 347 3.31 -9.59 -3.98
N TYR A 348 2.22 -9.89 -4.70
CA TYR A 348 0.89 -10.13 -4.13
C TYR A 348 0.70 -11.53 -3.52
N MET A 349 1.52 -12.53 -3.87
CA MET A 349 1.29 -13.93 -3.47
C MET A 349 2.44 -14.55 -2.68
N GLU A 350 3.61 -13.93 -2.72
CA GLU A 350 4.80 -14.39 -2.00
C GLU A 350 5.12 -13.47 -0.83
N GLU A 351 4.67 -13.89 0.33
CA GLU A 351 5.07 -13.34 1.60
C GLU A 351 6.18 -14.25 2.18
N SER A 352 7.12 -13.74 2.98
CA SER A 352 8.09 -14.55 3.75
C SER A 352 8.21 -14.02 5.18
N TYR A 353 8.43 -14.88 6.19
CA TYR A 353 8.76 -14.39 7.54
C TYR A 353 9.94 -13.41 7.48
N ASP A 354 10.11 -12.55 8.49
CA ASP A 354 11.20 -11.56 8.61
C ASP A 354 12.63 -12.15 8.80
N THR A 355 12.83 -13.38 8.32
CA THR A 355 14.11 -14.06 8.13
C THR A 355 14.79 -13.57 6.85
N ASP A 356 16.04 -13.16 6.97
CA ASP A 356 16.88 -12.76 5.84
C ASP A 356 17.21 -13.96 4.92
N PRO A 357 17.17 -13.82 3.58
CA PRO A 357 16.56 -12.72 2.82
C PRO A 357 15.03 -12.83 2.77
N TYR A 358 14.32 -11.70 2.72
CA TYR A 358 12.91 -11.71 2.32
C TYR A 358 12.86 -12.24 0.88
N LYS A 359 11.95 -13.16 0.57
CA LYS A 359 11.89 -13.81 -0.76
C LYS A 359 10.60 -13.40 -1.46
N CYS A 360 10.70 -12.39 -2.32
CA CYS A 360 9.74 -12.22 -3.42
C CYS A 360 10.23 -13.05 -4.62
N ILE A 361 9.81 -14.31 -4.74
CA ILE A 361 10.06 -15.10 -5.96
C ILE A 361 8.98 -14.75 -6.98
N PHE A 362 9.39 -14.45 -8.20
CA PHE A 362 8.49 -14.24 -9.32
C PHE A 362 8.86 -15.20 -10.44
N ASN A 363 7.87 -15.93 -10.96
CA ASN A 363 8.08 -16.84 -12.06
C ASN A 363 7.91 -16.13 -13.42
N SER A 364 9.05 -15.72 -13.98
CA SER A 364 9.17 -15.01 -15.26
C SER A 364 8.83 -15.83 -16.51
N GLU A 365 8.65 -17.15 -16.42
CA GLU A 365 8.35 -17.99 -17.59
C GLU A 365 6.88 -17.92 -18.04
N SER A 366 6.03 -17.24 -17.27
CA SER A 366 4.57 -17.36 -17.40
C SER A 366 3.86 -16.21 -18.11
N ILE A 367 4.47 -15.03 -18.36
CA ILE A 367 3.76 -13.88 -18.98
C ILE A 367 4.67 -12.99 -19.84
N GLU A 368 4.40 -12.97 -21.14
CA GLU A 368 5.00 -12.06 -22.13
C GLU A 368 4.16 -10.77 -22.24
N GLN A 369 4.70 -9.59 -21.88
CA GLN A 369 3.95 -8.34 -21.92
C GLN A 369 3.91 -7.80 -23.35
N LYS A 370 2.82 -8.09 -24.06
CA LYS A 370 2.68 -7.76 -25.49
C LYS A 370 2.45 -6.26 -25.77
N ARG A 371 2.21 -5.43 -24.75
CA ARG A 371 1.97 -3.97 -24.88
C ARG A 371 2.42 -3.23 -23.61
N TYR A 372 3.09 -2.09 -23.77
CA TYR A 372 3.22 -1.06 -22.73
C TYR A 372 1.85 -0.81 -22.06
N PRO A 373 1.75 -0.43 -20.78
CA PRO A 373 0.47 -0.27 -20.09
C PRO A 373 -0.37 0.82 -20.78
N ARG A 374 -1.23 0.39 -21.70
CA ARG A 374 -2.09 1.24 -22.55
C ARG A 374 -3.51 1.41 -21.99
N GLN A 375 -3.84 0.95 -20.77
CA GLN A 375 -5.25 0.96 -20.33
C GLN A 375 -5.60 1.22 -18.84
N TYR A 376 -4.69 1.57 -17.91
CA TYR A 376 -5.07 1.62 -16.48
C TYR A 376 -4.94 2.99 -15.76
N ARG A 377 -4.70 4.09 -16.49
CA ARG A 377 -4.20 5.35 -15.93
C ARG A 377 -5.23 6.35 -15.43
N SER A 378 -6.30 5.91 -14.78
CA SER A 378 -7.27 6.92 -14.34
C SER A 378 -8.17 6.59 -13.18
N TYR A 379 -8.34 5.35 -12.72
CA TYR A 379 -9.24 5.14 -11.59
C TYR A 379 -8.74 4.08 -10.61
N PRO A 380 -9.17 4.19 -9.33
CA PRO A 380 -8.98 3.14 -8.37
C PRO A 380 -9.77 1.84 -8.70
N PHE A 381 -10.74 1.86 -9.61
CA PHE A 381 -11.70 0.76 -9.79
C PHE A 381 -11.44 -0.03 -11.07
N MET A 382 -11.32 -1.36 -11.09
CA MET A 382 -12.41 -2.28 -10.67
C MET A 382 -11.95 -3.62 -10.09
N LYS A 383 -10.67 -4.01 -10.16
CA LYS A 383 -10.11 -5.12 -9.34
C LYS A 383 -9.39 -4.63 -8.08
N ARG A 384 -8.95 -3.37 -8.12
CA ARG A 384 -7.92 -2.85 -7.22
C ARG A 384 -8.50 -2.19 -5.97
N PHE A 385 -9.79 -1.81 -6.04
CA PHE A 385 -10.60 -1.32 -4.92
C PHE A 385 -11.76 -2.28 -4.55
N GLU A 386 -11.80 -3.49 -5.14
CA GLU A 386 -12.26 -4.71 -4.43
C GLU A 386 -11.41 -4.98 -3.16
N PHE A 387 -10.41 -4.12 -2.90
CA PHE A 387 -9.59 -4.05 -1.72
C PHE A 387 -10.07 -3.02 -0.68
N ILE A 388 -11.16 -2.25 -0.84
CA ILE A 388 -11.53 -1.26 0.20
C ILE A 388 -13.02 -1.19 0.57
N LEU A 389 -13.99 -1.65 -0.22
CA LEU A 389 -15.38 -1.22 0.03
C LEU A 389 -16.42 -2.34 -0.01
N THR A 390 -16.97 -2.57 1.19
CA THR A 390 -18.31 -3.03 1.57
C THR A 390 -18.82 -4.36 0.97
N PRO A 391 -19.75 -5.05 1.65
CA PRO A 391 -20.41 -6.27 1.14
C PRO A 391 -21.08 -6.09 -0.24
N ASP A 392 -21.35 -4.85 -0.64
CA ASP A 392 -22.01 -4.50 -1.90
C ASP A 392 -21.01 -4.39 -3.06
N HIS A 393 -20.45 -5.54 -3.42
CA HIS A 393 -19.59 -5.74 -4.60
C HIS A 393 -20.35 -5.52 -5.91
N ASN A 394 -20.65 -4.27 -6.23
CA ASN A 394 -21.32 -3.92 -7.48
C ASN A 394 -20.30 -3.28 -8.43
N PHE A 395 -19.85 -4.01 -9.47
CA PHE A 395 -19.01 -3.49 -10.56
C PHE A 395 -19.56 -2.19 -11.20
N THR A 396 -20.83 -1.86 -10.94
CA THR A 396 -21.51 -0.65 -11.39
C THR A 396 -21.26 0.59 -10.51
N LEU A 397 -20.75 0.46 -9.27
CA LEU A 397 -20.73 1.54 -8.26
C LEU A 397 -20.04 2.84 -8.72
N TYR A 398 -19.10 2.75 -9.65
CA TYR A 398 -18.39 3.91 -10.24
C TYR A 398 -18.34 3.87 -11.77
N LYS A 399 -19.35 3.26 -12.41
CA LYS A 399 -19.39 3.16 -13.88
C LYS A 399 -19.42 4.54 -14.55
N GLU A 400 -20.24 5.44 -14.04
CA GLU A 400 -20.41 6.79 -14.59
C GLU A 400 -19.13 7.59 -14.51
N THR A 401 -18.53 7.57 -13.33
CA THR A 401 -17.19 8.07 -13.00
C THR A 401 -16.18 7.53 -14.03
N ARG A 402 -16.09 6.22 -14.26
CA ARG A 402 -15.19 5.65 -15.31
C ARG A 402 -15.43 6.17 -16.73
N GLU A 403 -16.69 6.30 -17.14
CA GLU A 403 -16.99 6.80 -18.47
C GLU A 403 -16.61 8.27 -18.63
N SER A 404 -16.63 9.09 -17.57
CA SER A 404 -16.24 10.50 -17.66
C SER A 404 -14.76 10.68 -18.03
N PHE A 405 -13.87 9.82 -17.53
CA PHE A 405 -12.43 9.90 -17.84
C PHE A 405 -12.03 9.39 -19.20
N LYS A 406 -12.88 8.61 -19.86
CA LYS A 406 -12.49 7.85 -21.05
C LYS A 406 -11.89 8.73 -22.14
N SER A 407 -12.47 9.90 -22.38
CA SER A 407 -11.97 10.85 -23.38
C SER A 407 -10.59 11.39 -22.99
N THR A 408 -10.46 11.96 -21.79
CA THR A 408 -9.21 12.55 -21.28
C THR A 408 -8.10 11.51 -21.23
N ASN A 409 -8.39 10.28 -20.77
CA ASN A 409 -7.45 9.17 -20.73
C ASN A 409 -6.98 8.76 -22.12
N ASN A 410 -7.87 8.69 -23.11
CA ASN A 410 -7.49 8.37 -24.50
C ASN A 410 -6.52 9.41 -25.06
N GLU A 411 -6.74 10.70 -24.77
CA GLU A 411 -5.83 11.78 -25.18
C GLU A 411 -4.47 11.70 -24.49
N ILE A 412 -4.45 11.47 -23.17
CA ILE A 412 -3.20 11.26 -22.42
C ILE A 412 -2.42 10.07 -23.01
N ASN A 413 -3.09 8.96 -23.29
CA ASN A 413 -2.45 7.76 -23.86
C ASN A 413 -1.93 7.96 -25.28
N ALA A 414 -2.52 8.88 -26.06
CA ALA A 414 -2.01 9.23 -27.38
C ALA A 414 -0.73 10.07 -27.31
N LEU A 415 -0.57 10.87 -26.25
CA LEU A 415 0.59 11.74 -26.04
C LEU A 415 1.74 11.05 -25.29
N ASP A 416 1.41 10.11 -24.41
CA ASP A 416 2.42 9.36 -23.66
C ASP A 416 3.06 8.24 -24.48
N THR A 417 4.17 8.60 -25.13
CA THR A 417 4.96 7.72 -25.99
C THR A 417 6.23 7.23 -25.30
N LEU A 418 6.82 6.14 -25.81
CA LEU A 418 8.10 5.66 -25.30
C LEU A 418 9.22 6.68 -25.53
N GLU A 419 9.17 7.38 -26.66
CA GLU A 419 10.11 8.42 -27.07
C GLU A 419 10.10 9.58 -26.07
N LEU A 420 8.91 10.07 -25.71
CA LEU A 420 8.72 11.06 -24.65
C LEU A 420 9.34 10.56 -23.32
N ARG A 421 9.02 9.33 -22.91
CA ARG A 421 9.51 8.76 -21.65
C ARG A 421 11.02 8.57 -21.62
N LYS A 422 11.64 8.19 -22.75
CA LYS A 422 13.10 8.09 -22.89
C LYS A 422 13.76 9.45 -22.73
N GLU A 423 13.18 10.49 -23.31
CA GLU A 423 13.70 11.85 -23.19
C GLU A 423 13.59 12.38 -21.74
N LEU A 424 12.44 12.15 -21.09
CA LEU A 424 12.27 12.42 -19.66
C LEU A 424 13.28 11.65 -18.81
N PHE A 425 13.50 10.37 -19.09
CA PHE A 425 14.51 9.57 -18.40
C PHE A 425 15.91 10.18 -18.52
N TRP A 426 16.33 10.60 -19.72
CA TRP A 426 17.63 11.24 -19.89
C TRP A 426 17.69 12.57 -19.14
N TYR A 427 16.63 13.37 -19.16
CA TYR A 427 16.56 14.56 -18.33
C TYR A 427 16.75 14.24 -16.83
N TRP A 428 16.07 13.22 -16.30
CA TRP A 428 16.22 12.83 -14.89
C TRP A 428 17.61 12.29 -14.56
N LYS A 429 18.20 11.50 -15.47
CA LYS A 429 19.48 10.81 -15.25
C LYS A 429 20.68 11.74 -15.32
N ASN A 430 20.71 12.67 -16.28
CA ASN A 430 21.90 13.49 -16.53
C ASN A 430 21.61 14.96 -16.85
N GLY A 431 20.37 15.42 -16.66
CA GLY A 431 19.97 16.81 -16.93
C GLY A 431 19.90 17.15 -18.41
N THR A 432 19.83 16.16 -19.32
CA THR A 432 19.69 16.41 -20.75
C THR A 432 18.42 17.22 -21.02
N LYS A 433 18.57 18.40 -21.62
CA LYS A 433 17.44 19.29 -21.91
C LYS A 433 16.41 18.59 -22.79
N VAL A 434 15.16 18.62 -22.34
CA VAL A 434 13.99 18.21 -23.13
C VAL A 434 13.77 19.18 -24.31
N SER A 435 13.46 18.61 -25.47
CA SER A 435 13.21 19.29 -26.74
C SER A 435 11.98 20.20 -26.65
N GLU A 436 11.88 21.16 -27.57
CA GLU A 436 10.76 22.10 -27.59
C GLU A 436 9.43 21.39 -27.85
N ASP A 437 9.41 20.42 -28.76
CA ASP A 437 8.21 19.63 -29.07
C ASP A 437 7.78 18.75 -27.90
N THR A 438 8.75 18.18 -27.16
CA THR A 438 8.48 17.47 -25.92
C THR A 438 7.94 18.39 -24.84
N ASN A 439 8.48 19.61 -24.68
CA ASN A 439 7.91 20.59 -23.74
C ASN A 439 6.45 20.94 -24.09
N LYS A 440 6.12 21.14 -25.37
CA LYS A 440 4.73 21.38 -25.80
C LYS A 440 3.83 20.18 -25.47
N THR A 441 4.33 18.98 -25.69
CA THR A 441 3.63 17.73 -25.35
C THR A 441 3.40 17.60 -23.84
N ILE A 442 4.43 17.89 -23.03
CA ILE A 442 4.37 17.88 -21.57
C ILE A 442 3.37 18.91 -21.05
N GLN A 443 3.34 20.12 -21.60
CA GLN A 443 2.35 21.12 -21.22
C GLN A 443 0.93 20.61 -21.45
N LYS A 444 0.66 20.08 -22.65
CA LYS A 444 -0.65 19.50 -22.98
C LYS A 444 -1.01 18.32 -22.06
N LEU A 445 -0.03 17.46 -21.75
CA LEU A 445 -0.22 16.36 -20.81
C LEU A 445 -0.59 16.88 -19.42
N THR A 446 0.13 17.87 -18.90
CA THR A 446 -0.14 18.49 -17.59
C THR A 446 -1.57 19.04 -17.54
N ASP A 447 -2.02 19.77 -18.55
CA ASP A 447 -3.38 20.31 -18.61
C ASP A 447 -4.45 19.19 -18.58
N LEU A 448 -4.23 18.11 -19.33
CA LEU A 448 -5.12 16.93 -19.34
C LEU A 448 -5.11 16.19 -18.00
N ILE A 449 -3.93 16.05 -17.38
CA ILE A 449 -3.76 15.41 -16.08
C ILE A 449 -4.47 16.23 -15.00
N GLU A 450 -4.34 17.56 -15.01
CA GLU A 450 -5.04 18.46 -14.07
C GLU A 450 -6.56 18.34 -14.22
N LYS A 451 -7.06 18.31 -15.47
CA LYS A 451 -8.48 18.07 -15.74
C LYS A 451 -8.96 16.74 -15.15
N MET A 452 -8.24 15.65 -15.42
CA MET A 452 -8.56 14.31 -14.88
C MET A 452 -8.47 14.28 -13.35
N THR A 453 -7.46 14.95 -12.77
CA THR A 453 -7.29 15.08 -11.31
C THR A 453 -8.50 15.76 -10.69
N LYS A 454 -8.96 16.88 -11.27
CA LYS A 454 -10.12 17.62 -10.79
C LYS A 454 -11.39 16.76 -10.82
N GLU A 455 -11.66 16.15 -11.97
CA GLU A 455 -12.82 15.27 -12.11
C GLU A 455 -12.74 14.05 -11.15
N PHE A 456 -11.55 13.55 -10.81
CA PHE A 456 -11.35 12.49 -9.80
C PHE A 456 -11.74 12.97 -8.41
N LEU A 457 -11.21 14.11 -8.01
CA LEU A 457 -11.49 14.69 -6.71
C LEU A 457 -12.98 15.02 -6.57
N ASP A 458 -13.66 15.40 -7.66
CA ASP A 458 -15.10 15.71 -7.68
C ASP A 458 -15.99 14.45 -7.67
N SER A 459 -15.39 13.28 -7.84
CA SER A 459 -16.12 12.00 -7.83
C SER A 459 -16.43 11.51 -6.40
N PRO A 460 -17.44 10.64 -6.22
CA PRO A 460 -17.82 10.13 -4.89
C PRO A 460 -16.84 9.07 -4.34
N ILE A 461 -15.75 8.76 -5.05
CA ILE A 461 -14.82 7.69 -4.70
C ILE A 461 -14.14 7.95 -3.35
N LEU A 462 -13.74 9.20 -3.08
CA LEU A 462 -13.04 9.54 -1.85
C LEU A 462 -13.98 9.67 -0.64
N SER A 463 -15.31 9.63 -0.85
CA SER A 463 -16.30 9.77 0.22
C SER A 463 -16.17 8.71 1.32
N VAL A 464 -15.55 7.58 1.00
CA VAL A 464 -15.32 6.47 1.91
C VAL A 464 -14.26 6.75 2.98
N TYR A 465 -13.44 7.78 2.76
CA TYR A 465 -12.48 8.32 3.72
C TYR A 465 -13.01 9.58 4.42
N SER A 466 -14.24 10.00 4.11
CA SER A 466 -14.83 11.23 4.62
C SER A 466 -15.28 11.10 6.08
N TYR A 467 -15.08 12.18 6.83
CA TYR A 467 -15.55 12.36 8.22
C TYR A 467 -16.60 13.48 8.30
N THR A 468 -17.38 13.68 7.23
CA THR A 468 -18.40 14.74 7.15
C THR A 468 -19.45 14.69 8.25
N THR A 469 -19.69 13.52 8.87
CA THR A 469 -20.60 13.37 10.01
C THR A 469 -20.03 13.83 11.36
N ASN A 470 -18.72 14.08 11.43
CA ASN A 470 -18.03 14.59 12.61
C ASN A 470 -17.08 15.72 12.18
N PRO A 471 -17.58 16.93 11.87
CA PRO A 471 -16.77 18.01 11.31
C PRO A 471 -15.64 18.46 12.25
N LEU A 472 -14.57 18.97 11.66
CA LEU A 472 -13.40 19.45 12.40
C LEU A 472 -13.75 20.74 13.17
N ASN A 473 -13.49 20.78 14.48
CA ASN A 473 -13.51 22.04 15.22
C ASN A 473 -12.23 22.82 14.92
N CYS A 474 -12.35 23.80 14.03
CA CYS A 474 -11.21 24.59 13.54
C CYS A 474 -10.54 25.43 14.64
N GLU A 475 -11.31 25.97 15.59
CA GLU A 475 -10.74 26.75 16.69
C GLU A 475 -9.84 25.88 17.57
N THR A 476 -10.35 24.71 18.00
CA THR A 476 -9.57 23.75 18.78
C THR A 476 -8.34 23.25 18.03
N SER A 477 -8.47 23.01 16.71
CA SER A 477 -7.37 22.54 15.88
C SER A 477 -6.27 23.61 15.72
N THR A 478 -6.66 24.84 15.39
CA THR A 478 -5.75 25.99 15.31
C THR A 478 -5.07 26.24 16.66
N GLN A 479 -5.81 26.16 17.76
CA GLN A 479 -5.25 26.32 19.10
C GLN A 479 -4.18 25.26 19.38
N TYR A 480 -4.48 23.98 19.12
CA TYR A 480 -3.51 22.90 19.30
C TYR A 480 -2.22 23.11 18.48
N LEU A 481 -2.35 23.53 17.22
CA LEU A 481 -1.20 23.81 16.35
C LEU A 481 -0.38 25.00 16.86
N ASN A 482 -1.04 26.05 17.34
CA ASN A 482 -0.37 27.22 17.93
C ASN A 482 0.36 26.86 19.23
N ASP A 483 -0.27 26.04 20.09
CA ASP A 483 0.35 25.54 21.31
C ASP A 483 1.59 24.69 20.99
N LEU A 484 1.51 23.85 19.96
CA LEU A 484 2.63 23.05 19.48
C LEU A 484 3.80 23.92 18.98
N LEU A 485 3.50 24.99 18.23
CA LEU A 485 4.53 25.90 17.71
C LEU A 485 5.24 26.69 18.80
N ASN A 486 4.51 27.06 19.85
CA ASN A 486 5.04 27.78 21.01
C ASN A 486 5.63 26.84 22.08
N SER A 487 5.47 25.53 21.91
CA SER A 487 5.96 24.53 22.85
C SER A 487 7.46 24.34 22.75
N THR A 488 8.11 24.13 23.90
CA THR A 488 9.48 23.61 23.97
C THR A 488 9.59 22.16 23.51
N SER A 489 8.45 21.48 23.28
CA SER A 489 8.38 20.09 22.80
C SER A 489 8.25 19.94 21.28
N LYS A 490 8.68 20.96 20.52
CA LYS A 490 8.72 20.92 19.05
C LYS A 490 9.91 20.06 18.58
N ILE A 491 9.67 19.17 17.63
CA ILE A 491 10.74 18.45 16.94
C ILE A 491 11.24 19.26 15.74
N GLU A 492 12.54 19.17 15.47
CA GLU A 492 13.13 19.80 14.28
C GLU A 492 12.54 19.18 13.01
N ALA A 493 12.33 20.03 12.00
CA ALA A 493 11.90 19.56 10.69
C ALA A 493 12.98 18.63 10.11
N PRO A 494 12.61 17.47 9.55
CA PRO A 494 13.58 16.57 8.94
C PRO A 494 14.23 17.25 7.72
N LEU A 495 15.50 16.98 7.51
CA LEU A 495 16.18 17.41 6.28
C LEU A 495 15.51 16.74 5.09
N PHE A 496 15.14 17.56 4.11
CA PHE A 496 14.55 17.13 2.86
C PHE A 496 15.65 16.55 1.95
N GLU A 497 16.05 15.34 2.27
CA GLU A 497 17.01 14.58 1.49
C GLU A 497 16.60 13.11 1.57
N ILE A 498 16.34 12.50 0.41
CA ILE A 498 16.13 11.07 0.30
C ILE A 498 17.51 10.46 0.03
N PRO A 499 18.08 9.70 0.99
CA PRO A 499 19.43 9.18 0.81
C PRO A 499 19.48 8.28 -0.42
N ILE A 500 20.57 8.34 -1.18
CA ILE A 500 20.80 7.42 -2.29
C ILE A 500 21.00 6.01 -1.71
N ILE A 501 20.59 4.99 -2.46
CA ILE A 501 20.93 3.61 -2.12
C ILE A 501 22.46 3.51 -1.99
N PRO A 502 23.02 2.95 -0.91
CA PRO A 502 24.45 2.72 -0.81
C PRO A 502 24.96 1.87 -2.00
N GLU A 503 26.10 2.22 -2.60
CA GLU A 503 26.71 1.49 -3.75
C GLU A 503 26.89 -0.01 -3.45
N LEU A 504 27.22 -0.33 -2.19
CA LEU A 504 27.29 -1.70 -1.67
C LEU A 504 26.01 -2.51 -1.94
N CYS A 505 24.85 -1.86 -1.96
CA CYS A 505 23.58 -2.52 -2.21
C CYS A 505 23.40 -2.94 -3.66
N GLU A 506 24.15 -2.40 -4.64
CA GLU A 506 24.03 -2.78 -6.06
C GLU A 506 24.20 -4.29 -6.28
N LYS A 507 25.10 -4.95 -5.53
CA LYS A 507 25.28 -6.41 -5.59
C LYS A 507 24.16 -7.22 -4.93
N HIS A 508 23.32 -6.54 -4.15
CA HIS A 508 22.16 -7.08 -3.45
C HIS A 508 20.85 -6.66 -4.09
N VAL A 509 20.87 -5.74 -5.06
CA VAL A 509 19.75 -5.47 -5.96
C VAL A 509 19.52 -6.74 -6.75
N VAL A 510 18.57 -7.54 -6.29
CA VAL A 510 18.13 -8.68 -7.05
C VAL A 510 17.26 -8.10 -8.15
N PRO A 511 17.57 -8.33 -9.44
CA PRO A 511 16.71 -7.83 -10.51
C PRO A 511 15.30 -8.24 -10.20
N SER A 512 14.41 -7.25 -10.15
CA SER A 512 13.03 -7.49 -9.78
C SER A 512 12.46 -8.58 -10.69
N ALA A 513 11.44 -9.26 -10.19
CA ALA A 513 10.49 -9.99 -11.01
C ALA A 513 10.30 -9.43 -12.43
N CYS A 514 10.04 -8.12 -12.50
CA CYS A 514 9.87 -7.36 -13.72
C CYS A 514 11.15 -7.28 -14.55
N ASP A 515 12.30 -6.97 -13.94
CA ASP A 515 13.56 -6.85 -14.69
C ASP A 515 14.02 -8.17 -15.28
N LYS A 516 13.64 -9.30 -14.65
CA LYS A 516 13.80 -10.64 -15.21
C LYS A 516 12.77 -10.93 -16.32
N GLN A 517 11.53 -10.47 -16.17
CA GLN A 517 10.45 -10.59 -17.17
C GLN A 517 10.76 -9.83 -18.47
N TYR A 518 11.47 -8.70 -18.37
CA TYR A 518 11.74 -7.79 -19.49
C TYR A 518 13.20 -7.73 -19.91
N LYS A 519 14.01 -8.78 -19.62
CA LYS A 519 15.25 -8.97 -20.36
C LYS A 519 14.90 -9.04 -21.85
N THR A 520 14.97 -7.90 -22.51
CA THR A 520 15.08 -7.86 -23.96
C THR A 520 16.28 -8.74 -24.26
N ASN A 521 16.06 -9.83 -25.00
CA ASN A 521 17.17 -10.49 -25.66
C ASN A 521 17.86 -9.41 -26.49
N THR A 522 18.92 -8.81 -25.96
CA THR A 522 19.76 -7.84 -26.68
C THR A 522 20.53 -8.54 -27.81
N THR A 523 20.33 -9.84 -27.98
CA THR A 523 20.77 -10.60 -29.13
C THR A 523 19.70 -10.54 -30.22
N THR A 524 20.09 -9.96 -31.36
CA THR A 524 19.42 -10.03 -32.69
C THR A 524 18.43 -8.93 -33.05
N ILE A 525 18.89 -7.68 -33.08
CA ILE A 525 18.55 -6.79 -34.20
C ILE A 525 19.87 -6.41 -34.88
N ILE A 526 20.50 -7.40 -35.53
CA ILE A 526 21.49 -7.14 -36.56
C ILE A 526 20.72 -7.12 -37.87
N LYS A 527 20.64 -5.92 -38.45
CA LYS A 527 20.34 -5.58 -39.84
C LYS A 527 20.05 -6.76 -40.77
N GLU A 528 18.80 -6.93 -41.18
CA GLU A 528 18.53 -7.37 -42.55
C GLU A 528 18.32 -6.12 -43.41
N GLU A 529 19.39 -5.74 -44.09
CA GLU A 529 19.31 -4.89 -45.27
C GLU A 529 18.39 -5.57 -46.30
N GLU A 530 17.46 -4.78 -46.82
CA GLU A 530 16.65 -5.12 -47.99
C GLU A 530 17.55 -5.60 -49.14
N LYS A 531 17.54 -6.92 -49.38
CA LYS A 531 17.80 -7.49 -50.70
C LYS A 531 16.59 -8.30 -51.13
N SER A 532 15.57 -7.58 -51.58
CA SER A 532 14.56 -8.12 -52.48
C SER A 532 15.19 -8.27 -53.87
N SER A 533 15.82 -9.41 -54.14
CA SER A 533 15.99 -9.92 -55.50
C SER A 533 15.02 -11.08 -55.72
N SER A 534 14.10 -10.86 -56.65
CA SER A 534 13.23 -11.83 -57.29
C SER A 534 13.98 -13.10 -57.72
N HIS A 535 13.46 -14.28 -57.38
CA HIS A 535 13.17 -15.32 -58.38
C HIS A 535 12.39 -16.53 -57.82
N HIS A 536 11.48 -16.99 -58.67
CA HIS A 536 10.72 -18.23 -58.61
C HIS A 536 11.57 -19.49 -58.32
N SER A 537 11.01 -20.44 -57.56
CA SER A 537 10.64 -21.74 -58.13
C SER A 537 9.88 -22.61 -57.13
N SER A 538 8.96 -23.38 -57.70
CA SER A 538 8.11 -24.39 -57.12
C SER A 538 8.89 -25.64 -56.70
N HIS A 539 8.48 -26.31 -55.62
CA HIS A 539 8.35 -27.77 -55.62
C HIS A 539 7.46 -28.27 -54.48
N SER A 540 6.53 -29.13 -54.87
CA SER A 540 5.58 -29.86 -54.04
C SER A 540 6.22 -31.11 -53.44
N SER A 541 5.79 -31.49 -52.24
CA SER A 541 5.67 -32.91 -51.89
C SER A 541 4.54 -33.13 -50.89
N SER A 542 3.58 -33.93 -51.33
CA SER A 542 2.36 -34.39 -50.67
C SER A 542 2.56 -35.71 -49.93
N VAL A 543 1.94 -35.89 -48.74
CA VAL A 543 1.35 -37.14 -48.21
C VAL A 543 0.34 -36.73 -47.11
N LYS A 544 -1.00 -36.74 -47.26
CA LYS A 544 -2.04 -37.80 -47.32
C LYS A 544 -2.50 -38.44 -45.98
N LEU A 545 -3.77 -38.13 -45.64
CA LEU A 545 -4.85 -38.94 -45.00
C LEU A 545 -4.71 -39.29 -43.50
N ASN A 546 -5.75 -39.36 -42.66
CA ASN A 546 -7.12 -39.84 -42.91
C ASN A 546 -8.15 -39.41 -41.83
N TYR A 547 -9.40 -39.23 -42.25
CA TYR A 547 -10.62 -39.15 -41.44
C TYR A 547 -11.12 -40.56 -41.06
N SER A 548 -11.85 -40.71 -39.95
CA SER A 548 -13.23 -41.28 -39.86
C SER A 548 -13.57 -42.04 -38.57
N TYR A 549 -14.88 -42.04 -38.26
CA TYR A 549 -15.72 -42.79 -37.28
C TYR A 549 -16.14 -41.99 -36.02
N LEU A 550 -17.37 -41.44 -35.95
CA LEU A 550 -18.70 -42.08 -35.65
C LEU A 550 -18.71 -42.77 -34.27
N SER A 551 -19.68 -42.69 -33.36
CA SER A 551 -21.01 -42.04 -33.27
C SER A 551 -21.69 -42.54 -31.96
N VAL A 552 -22.41 -41.66 -31.25
CA VAL A 552 -23.74 -41.90 -30.61
C VAL A 552 -23.91 -42.92 -29.45
N LEU A 553 -24.54 -42.48 -28.35
CA LEU A 553 -25.62 -43.10 -27.50
C LEU A 553 -25.45 -43.05 -25.96
N SER A 554 -26.52 -42.54 -25.31
CA SER A 554 -27.10 -42.90 -23.98
C SER A 554 -26.41 -42.38 -22.71
N ILE A 555 -26.99 -41.53 -21.83
CA ILE A 555 -28.23 -41.63 -21.02
C ILE A 555 -28.35 -42.93 -20.21
N LEU A 556 -28.54 -42.75 -18.88
CA LEU A 556 -28.89 -43.73 -17.83
C LEU A 556 -27.74 -44.58 -17.29
N PHE A 557 -27.20 -44.21 -16.12
CA PHE A 557 -27.09 -45.11 -14.97
C PHE A 557 -26.94 -44.28 -13.67
N LEU A 558 -28.09 -43.97 -13.08
CA LEU A 558 -28.23 -43.75 -11.65
C LEU A 558 -28.52 -45.13 -11.02
N ILE A 559 -28.04 -45.31 -9.79
CA ILE A 559 -28.40 -46.33 -8.77
C ILE A 559 -27.34 -47.43 -8.55
N VAL A 560 -26.92 -47.48 -7.27
CA VAL A 560 -26.23 -48.54 -6.49
C VAL A 560 -24.71 -48.43 -6.34
N PHE A 561 -24.29 -47.73 -5.28
CA PHE A 561 -23.36 -48.10 -4.19
C PHE A 561 -23.09 -46.77 -3.46
N ASN A 562 -23.69 -46.35 -2.33
CA ASN A 562 -24.10 -46.99 -1.08
C ASN A 562 -22.99 -47.82 -0.41
N ILE A 563 -22.62 -47.37 0.81
CA ILE A 563 -21.78 -47.99 1.85
C ILE A 563 -20.29 -47.61 1.80
N PHE A 564 -19.92 -46.42 2.29
CA PHE A 564 -19.44 -46.13 3.66
C PHE A 564 -19.43 -44.62 3.91
#